data_AF-A0A5K1DLU1-F1
#
_entry.id   AF-A0A5K1DLU1-F1
#
_cell.length_a   1.000
_cell.length_b   1.000
_cell.length_c   1.000
_cell.angle_alpha   90.00
_cell.angle_beta   90.00
_cell.angle_gamma   90.00
#
_symmetry.space_group_name_H-M   'P 1'
#
loop_
_entity.id
_entity.type
_entity.pdbx_description
1 polymer ?
#
loop_
_entity_poly.entity_id
_entity_poly.type
_entity_poly.pdbx_seq_one_letter_code
_entity_poly.pdbx_strand_id
1 'polypeptide(L)' 'SNFLGTKFTVYDAQPPHAGAIVKKSRSSRLVGLKQVSPRVPAGNYTVAHISYELNVLGA' A
#
# COMPACT_ATOMS: atom_id res chain seq x y z
N SER A 1 0.63 -12.11 11.89
CA SER A 1 1.63 -13.13 11.52
C SER A 1 0.93 -14.28 10.81
N ASN A 2 1.68 -15.15 10.11
CA ASN A 2 1.17 -16.44 9.67
C ASN A 2 1.19 -17.48 10.82
N PHE A 3 0.60 -18.65 10.58
CA PHE A 3 0.51 -19.73 11.57
C PHE A 3 1.88 -20.18 12.10
N LEU A 4 2.90 -20.29 11.24
CA LEU A 4 4.25 -20.71 11.63
C LEU A 4 5.08 -19.60 12.30
N GLY A 5 4.59 -18.36 12.33
CA GLY A 5 5.33 -17.22 12.89
C GLY A 5 6.56 -16.80 12.08
N THR A 6 6.69 -17.24 10.83
CA THR A 6 7.81 -16.88 9.95
C THR A 6 7.52 -15.67 9.07
N LYS A 7 6.25 -15.32 8.87
CA LYS A 7 5.84 -14.21 8.01
C LYS A 7 4.99 -13.21 8.78
N PHE A 8 5.35 -11.93 8.68
CA PHE A 8 4.60 -10.82 9.26
C PHE A 8 4.29 -9.80 8.17
N THR A 9 3.07 -9.26 8.22
CA THR A 9 2.65 -8.13 7.41
C THR A 9 2.45 -6.96 8.35
N VAL A 10 3.13 -5.86 8.08
CA VAL A 10 2.99 -4.62 8.86
C VAL A 10 1.91 -3.78 8.19
N TYR A 11 0.99 -3.29 9.01
CA TYR A 11 -0.10 -2.42 8.56
C TYR A 11 -0.01 -1.05 9.21
N ASP A 12 -0.35 -0.03 8.45
CA ASP A 12 -0.57 1.34 8.94
C ASP A 12 -2.00 1.78 8.56
N ALA A 13 -2.59 2.66 9.38
CA ALA A 13 -3.86 3.32 9.10
C ALA A 13 -3.69 4.50 8.14
N GLN A 14 -2.46 4.96 7.95
CA GLN A 14 -2.18 6.03 7.01
C GLN A 14 -2.22 5.51 5.56
N PRO A 15 -3.02 6.14 4.67
CA PRO A 15 -2.93 5.83 3.25
C PRO A 15 -1.48 6.05 2.79
N PRO A 16 -0.94 5.19 1.90
CA PRO A 16 0.37 5.38 1.33
C PRO A 16 0.44 6.82 0.86
N HIS A 17 1.39 7.59 1.40
CA HIS A 17 1.60 8.94 0.93
C HIS A 17 1.64 8.85 -0.59
N ALA A 18 0.65 9.47 -1.24
CA ALA A 18 0.54 9.52 -2.68
C ALA A 18 1.73 10.33 -3.20
N GLY A 19 2.92 9.70 -3.19
CA GLY A 19 4.17 10.24 -3.69
C GLY A 19 3.96 10.47 -5.17
N ALA A 20 3.78 11.74 -5.52
CA ALA A 20 3.54 12.24 -6.85
C ALA A 20 2.47 11.44 -7.62
N ILE A 21 1.22 11.91 -7.53
CA ILE A 21 0.40 11.93 -8.74
C ILE A 21 1.26 12.60 -9.81
N VAL A 22 1.87 11.80 -10.68
CA VAL A 22 2.45 12.29 -11.92
C VAL A 22 1.27 12.94 -12.63
N LYS A 23 1.14 14.26 -12.50
CA LYS A 23 0.22 15.03 -13.31
C LYS A 23 0.73 14.86 -14.73
N LYS A 24 0.24 13.84 -15.43
CA LYS A 24 0.38 13.78 -16.88
C LYS A 24 -0.28 15.06 -17.37
N SER A 25 0.55 16.04 -17.69
CA SER A 25 0.14 17.30 -18.31
C SER A 25 -0.42 16.94 -19.68
N ARG A 26 -1.72 16.70 -19.73
CA ARG A 26 -2.50 16.56 -20.96
C ARG A 26 -3.53 17.66 -20.89
N SER A 27 -3.11 18.83 -21.36
CA SER A 27 -3.99 19.94 -21.70
C SER A 27 -5.02 19.43 -22.70
N SER A 28 -6.24 19.18 -22.25
CA SER A 28 -7.41 19.24 -23.11
C SER A 28 -8.64 19.45 -22.24
N ARG A 29 -9.21 20.64 -22.40
CA ARG A 29 -10.49 21.10 -21.85
C ARG A 29 -11.53 19.97 -21.83
N LEU A 30 -11.93 19.54 -20.64
CA LEU A 30 -13.22 18.86 -20.43
C LEU A 30 -13.92 19.52 -19.25
N VAL A 31 -14.78 20.47 -19.62
CA VAL A 31 -15.80 21.09 -18.79
C VAL A 31 -16.75 19.99 -18.32
N GLY A 32 -16.95 19.85 -17.01
CA GLY A 32 -18.13 19.15 -16.47
C GLY A 32 -17.96 17.87 -15.65
N LEU A 33 -16.76 17.47 -15.23
CA LEU A 33 -16.62 16.41 -14.21
C LEU A 33 -16.43 17.06 -12.85
N LYS A 34 -17.45 16.93 -11.98
CA LYS A 34 -17.32 17.15 -10.54
C LYS A 34 -16.23 16.18 -10.08
N GLN A 35 -14.97 16.63 -10.07
CA GLN A 35 -13.82 15.80 -9.77
C GLN A 35 -13.89 15.45 -8.28
N VAL A 36 -14.60 14.37 -7.98
CA VAL A 36 -14.60 13.81 -6.63
C VAL A 36 -13.20 13.25 -6.43
N SER A 37 -12.47 13.81 -5.47
CA SER A 37 -11.19 13.25 -5.07
C SER A 37 -11.41 11.78 -4.74
N PRO A 38 -10.63 10.84 -5.32
CA PRO A 38 -10.66 9.45 -4.88
C PRO A 38 -10.41 9.46 -3.38
N ARG A 39 -11.44 9.16 -2.59
CA ARG A 39 -11.30 9.05 -1.14
C ARG A 39 -10.63 7.70 -0.92
N VAL A 40 -9.34 7.71 -0.61
CA VAL A 40 -8.62 6.48 -0.29
C VAL A 40 -9.36 5.85 0.91
N PRO A 41 -9.82 4.58 0.83
CA PRO A 41 -10.61 3.98 1.89
C PRO A 41 -9.85 4.06 3.21
N ALA A 42 -10.42 4.64 4.28
CA ALA A 42 -9.78 4.54 5.59
C ALA A 42 -9.63 3.04 5.94
N GLY A 43 -8.39 2.56 6.11
CA GLY A 43 -8.15 1.12 6.16
C GLY A 43 -6.73 0.74 6.54
N ASN A 44 -6.50 -0.57 6.68
CA ASN A 44 -5.21 -1.17 7.01
C ASN A 44 -4.38 -1.33 5.73
N TYR A 45 -3.42 -0.44 5.52
CA TYR A 45 -2.52 -0.48 4.38
C TYR A 45 -1.30 -1.32 4.69
N THR A 46 -0.94 -2.26 3.81
CA THR A 46 0.31 -3.02 3.94
C THR A 46 1.49 -2.10 3.69
N VAL A 47 2.33 -1.88 4.70
CA VAL A 47 3.52 -1.02 4.58
C VAL A 47 4.82 -1.82 4.46
N ALA A 48 4.85 -3.06 4.95
CA ALA A 48 6.03 -3.92 4.84
C ALA A 48 5.69 -5.40 4.98
N HIS A 49 6.60 -6.24 4.49
CA HIS A 49 6.61 -7.68 4.70
C HIS A 49 7.92 -8.09 5.37
N ILE A 50 7.82 -8.96 6.39
CA ILE A 50 8.96 -9.56 7.08
C ILE A 50 8.84 -11.07 6.90
N SER A 51 9.92 -11.72 6.49
CA SER A 51 10.00 -13.17 6.32
C SER A 51 11.27 -13.68 6.99
N TYR A 52 11.13 -14.73 7.79
CA TYR A 52 12.24 -15.49 8.36
C TYR A 52 12.33 -16.85 7.68
N GLU A 53 13.58 -17.28 7.46
CA GLU A 53 13.89 -18.61 6.98
C GLU A 53 14.16 -19.54 8.17
N LEU A 54 13.71 -20.79 8.06
CA LEU A 54 13.97 -21.81 9.07
C LEU A 54 15.12 -22.69 8.61
N ASN A 55 16.15 -22.80 9.44
CA ASN A 55 17.22 -23.78 9.24
C ASN A 55 16.77 -25.13 9.82
N VAL A 56 16.76 -26.16 8.98
CA VAL A 56 16.38 -27.54 9.35
C VAL A 56 17.58 -28.49 9.49
N LEU A 57 18.79 -27.97 9.28
CA LEU A 57 20.02 -28.70 9.58
C LEU A 57 20.17 -28.70 11.10
N GLY A 58 19.78 -29.83 11.71
CA GLY A 58 19.70 -30.01 13.16
C GLY A 58 21.07 -29.92 13.85
N ALA A 59 21.01 -29.68 15.17
CA ALA A 59 22.13 -29.87 16.09
C ALA A 59 22.51 -31.35 16.23
#